data_AF-A0A146G6L1-F1
#
_entry.id   AF-A0A146G6L1-F1
#
_cell.length_a   1.000
_cell.length_b   1.000
_cell.length_c   1.000
_cell.angle_alpha   90.00
_cell.angle_beta   90.00
_cell.angle_gamma   90.00
#
_symmetry.space_group_name_H-M   'P 1'
#
loop_
_entity.id
_entity.type
_entity.pdbx_description
1 polymer ?
#
loop_
_entity_poly.entity_id
_entity_poly.type
_entity_poly.pdbx_seq_one_letter_code
_entity_poly.pdbx_strand_id
1 'polypeptide(L)'
;RMVLADVLDVAVERKADKIVDLATLTGACMVALGTDVAGLMTNSQDWCAAVAAAAEACGERAWQLPMFPEYNEQIRSKVADIKNIGEGRWAGAIAAAKFLEEFVGAKPWV
;
A
#
# COMPACT_ATOMS: atom_id res chain seq x y z
N ARG A 1 5.99 -2.23 -8.03
CA ARG A 1 4.51 -2.13 -8.08
C ARG A 1 3.89 -3.00 -9.17
N MET A 2 4.34 -3.01 -10.43
CA MET A 2 3.72 -3.88 -11.46
C MET A 2 3.83 -5.38 -11.11
N VAL A 3 5.03 -5.86 -10.78
CA VAL A 3 5.18 -7.26 -10.33
C VAL A 3 4.36 -7.56 -9.08
N LEU A 4 4.25 -6.61 -8.14
CA LEU A 4 3.44 -6.79 -6.93
C LEU A 4 1.95 -6.89 -7.27
N ALA A 5 1.45 -6.09 -8.21
CA ALA A 5 0.06 -6.15 -8.65
C ALA A 5 -0.31 -7.56 -9.13
N ASP A 6 0.50 -8.18 -9.98
CA ASP A 6 0.27 -9.56 -10.44
C ASP A 6 0.32 -10.57 -9.28
N VAL A 7 1.27 -10.39 -8.34
CA VAL A 7 1.41 -11.30 -7.19
C VAL A 7 0.24 -11.15 -6.21
N LEU A 8 -0.26 -9.94 -6.00
CA LEU A 8 -1.42 -9.66 -5.15
C LEU A 8 -2.69 -10.29 -5.75
N ASP A 9 -2.88 -10.15 -7.06
CA ASP A 9 -4.00 -10.78 -7.76
C ASP A 9 -3.96 -12.30 -7.61
N VAL A 10 -2.79 -12.93 -7.79
CA VAL A 10 -2.59 -14.37 -7.53
C VAL A 10 -2.89 -14.75 -6.07
N ALA A 11 -2.53 -13.90 -5.10
CA ALA A 11 -2.85 -14.16 -3.70
C ALA A 11 -4.37 -14.13 -3.44
N VAL A 12 -5.09 -13.21 -4.09
CA VAL A 12 -6.56 -13.15 -4.06
C VAL A 12 -7.17 -14.39 -4.72
N GLU A 13 -6.68 -14.81 -5.90
CA GLU A 13 -7.13 -16.02 -6.59
C GLU A 13 -6.94 -17.28 -5.74
N ARG A 14 -5.82 -17.34 -5.00
CA ARG A 14 -5.52 -18.41 -4.04
C ARG A 14 -6.34 -18.34 -2.75
N LYS A 15 -7.27 -17.39 -2.66
CA LYS A 15 -8.22 -17.19 -1.55
C LYS A 15 -7.53 -16.89 -0.22
N ALA A 16 -6.45 -16.10 -0.23
CA ALA A 16 -5.86 -15.60 1.01
C ALA A 16 -6.92 -14.90 1.88
N ASP A 17 -6.90 -15.13 3.19
CA ASP A 17 -7.84 -14.50 4.12
C ASP A 17 -7.46 -13.04 4.39
N LYS A 18 -6.16 -12.78 4.54
CA LYS A 18 -5.56 -11.46 4.74
C LYS A 18 -4.21 -11.42 4.04
N ILE A 19 -3.80 -10.26 3.56
CA ILE A 19 -2.59 -10.08 2.76
C ILE A 19 -1.67 -9.07 3.46
N VAL A 20 -0.38 -9.38 3.54
CA VAL A 20 0.68 -8.41 3.86
C VAL A 20 1.63 -8.39 2.69
N ASP A 21 1.91 -7.22 2.13
CA ASP A 21 3.05 -7.04 1.24
C ASP A 21 4.09 -6.08 1.81
N LEU A 22 5.36 -6.33 1.49
CA LEU A 22 6.48 -5.55 1.98
C LEU A 22 7.44 -5.27 0.83
N ALA A 23 7.71 -3.99 0.59
CA ALA A 23 8.57 -3.59 -0.52
C ALA A 23 9.29 -2.26 -0.25
N THR A 24 10.54 -2.17 -0.73
CA THR A 24 11.29 -0.91 -0.85
C THR A 24 10.77 -0.09 -2.04
N LEU A 25 9.49 0.29 -1.98
CA LEU A 25 8.72 0.65 -3.18
C LEU A 25 8.90 2.10 -3.64
N THR A 26 9.09 3.04 -2.72
CA THR A 26 9.16 4.47 -3.04
C THR A 26 10.19 5.19 -2.20
N GLY A 27 10.93 6.12 -2.82
CA GLY A 27 11.73 7.09 -2.08
C GLY A 27 10.88 8.08 -1.27
N ALA A 28 9.64 8.32 -1.67
CA ALA A 28 8.72 9.22 -0.98
C ALA A 28 8.40 8.78 0.45
N CYS A 29 8.36 7.47 0.73
CA CYS A 29 8.18 6.96 2.09
C CYS A 29 9.37 7.35 2.99
N MET A 30 10.60 7.22 2.48
CA MET A 30 11.80 7.65 3.21
C MET A 30 11.82 9.16 3.45
N VAL A 31 11.37 9.97 2.49
CA VAL A 31 11.26 11.43 2.67
C VAL A 31 10.28 11.79 3.79
N ALA A 32 9.21 11.02 3.96
CA ALA A 32 8.18 11.28 4.97
C ALA A 32 8.55 10.75 6.36
N LEU A 33 9.12 9.54 6.44
CA LEU A 33 9.28 8.80 7.70
C LEU A 33 10.74 8.54 8.09
N GLY A 34 11.70 8.91 7.24
CA GLY A 34 13.12 8.63 7.44
C GLY A 34 13.50 7.20 7.05
N THR A 35 14.61 6.71 7.59
CA THR A 35 15.18 5.39 7.29
C THR A 35 14.82 4.30 8.29
N ASP A 36 14.25 4.69 9.44
CA ASP A 36 14.08 3.80 10.59
C ASP A 36 12.63 3.34 10.80
N VAL A 37 11.68 3.91 10.05
CA VAL A 37 10.23 3.69 10.22
C VAL A 37 9.62 3.23 8.89
N ALA A 38 8.96 2.08 8.91
CA ALA A 38 8.20 1.59 7.76
C ALA A 38 6.84 2.30 7.64
N GLY A 39 6.40 2.58 6.42
CA GLY A 39 5.05 3.09 6.17
C GLY A 39 4.06 1.94 6.02
N LEU A 40 2.94 2.00 6.75
CA LEU A 40 1.81 1.10 6.59
C LEU A 40 0.70 1.81 5.81
N MET A 41 0.17 1.16 4.77
CA MET A 41 -0.98 1.64 4.01
C MET A 41 -1.96 0.48 3.90
N THR A 42 -3.23 0.71 4.14
CA THR A 42 -4.19 -0.39 4.28
C THR A 42 -5.58 -0.01 3.78
N ASN A 43 -6.36 -1.03 3.40
CA ASN A 43 -7.80 -0.92 3.20
C ASN A 43 -8.62 -1.42 4.42
N SER A 44 -7.96 -1.91 5.49
CA SER A 44 -8.60 -2.54 6.64
C SER A 44 -7.92 -2.13 7.96
N GLN A 45 -8.62 -1.33 8.76
CA GLN A 45 -8.07 -0.81 10.02
C GLN A 45 -7.77 -1.91 11.04
N ASP A 46 -8.65 -2.91 11.16
CA ASP A 46 -8.43 -4.06 12.05
C ASP A 46 -7.18 -4.84 11.66
N TRP A 47 -6.89 -4.95 10.36
CA TRP A 47 -5.70 -5.66 9.89
C TRP A 47 -4.42 -4.87 10.09
N CYS A 48 -4.46 -3.57 9.79
CA CYS A 48 -3.34 -2.68 10.06
C CYS A 48 -2.98 -2.61 11.54
N ALA A 49 -3.98 -2.60 12.44
CA ALA A 49 -3.76 -2.64 13.88
C ALA A 49 -3.05 -3.94 14.32
N ALA A 50 -3.45 -5.08 13.76
CA ALA A 50 -2.81 -6.37 14.05
C ALA A 50 -1.34 -6.41 13.59
N VAL A 51 -1.05 -5.89 12.40
CA VAL A 51 0.32 -5.84 11.86
C VAL A 51 1.18 -4.80 12.61
N ALA A 52 0.62 -3.64 12.97
CA ALA A 52 1.32 -2.64 13.77
C ALA A 52 1.70 -3.18 15.16
N ALA A 53 0.78 -3.91 15.82
CA ALA A 53 1.06 -4.55 17.11
C ALA A 53 2.15 -5.64 16.99
N ALA A 54 2.17 -6.40 15.89
CA ALA A 54 3.22 -7.37 15.63
C ALA A 54 4.59 -6.70 15.41
N ALA A 55 4.63 -5.59 14.65
CA ALA A 55 5.85 -4.82 14.45
C ALA A 55 6.40 -4.29 15.78
N GLU A 56 5.53 -3.71 16.62
CA GLU A 56 5.90 -3.22 17.95
C GLU A 56 6.47 -4.33 18.85
N ALA A 57 5.85 -5.52 18.85
CA ALA A 57 6.32 -6.67 19.62
C ALA A 57 7.71 -7.16 19.16
N CYS A 58 8.04 -6.99 17.88
CA CYS A 58 9.35 -7.29 17.30
C CYS A 58 10.38 -6.15 17.49
N GLY A 59 9.98 -5.01 18.04
CA GLY A 59 10.82 -3.82 18.15
C GLY A 59 11.01 -3.07 16.82
N GLU A 60 10.17 -3.34 15.82
CA GLU A 60 10.19 -2.67 14.52
C GLU A 60 9.22 -1.48 14.51
N ARG A 61 9.70 -0.32 14.05
CA ARG A 61 8.88 0.89 13.99
C ARG A 61 8.09 0.91 12.69
N ALA A 62 6.77 1.04 12.81
CA ALA A 62 5.87 1.21 11.68
C ALA A 62 4.91 2.37 11.94
N TRP A 63 4.55 3.11 10.90
CA TRP A 63 3.62 4.23 11.00
C TRP A 63 2.59 4.20 9.87
N GLN A 64 1.31 4.30 10.23
CA GLN A 64 0.24 4.29 9.24
C GLN A 64 0.17 5.63 8.49
N LEU A 65 0.21 5.56 7.17
CA LEU A 65 -0.02 6.68 6.27
C LEU A 65 -1.49 6.71 5.81
N PRO A 66 -2.05 7.90 5.52
CA PRO A 66 -3.45 8.01 5.15
C PRO A 66 -3.74 7.39 3.77
N MET A 67 -4.90 6.72 3.66
CA MET A 67 -5.40 6.08 2.43
C MET A 67 -6.78 6.63 2.03
N PHE A 68 -6.95 7.95 2.15
CA PHE A 68 -8.22 8.61 1.83
C PHE A 68 -8.65 8.42 0.35
N PRO A 69 -9.96 8.40 0.05
CA PRO A 69 -10.46 8.15 -1.31
C PRO A 69 -9.97 9.16 -2.36
N GLU A 70 -9.71 10.41 -1.98
CA GLU A 70 -9.27 11.49 -2.88
C GLU A 70 -7.93 11.18 -3.56
N TYR A 71 -7.11 10.31 -2.94
CA TYR A 71 -5.86 9.89 -3.54
C TYR A 71 -6.04 9.00 -4.78
N ASN A 72 -7.24 8.47 -5.05
CA ASN A 72 -7.51 7.70 -6.26
C ASN A 72 -7.36 8.54 -7.54
N GLU A 73 -7.58 9.86 -7.48
CA GLU A 73 -7.34 10.75 -8.63
C GLU A 73 -5.87 10.72 -9.08
N GLN A 74 -4.93 10.42 -8.17
CA GLN A 74 -3.51 10.31 -8.49
C GLN A 74 -3.21 9.20 -9.50
N ILE A 75 -4.03 8.14 -9.55
CA ILE A 75 -3.83 6.97 -10.41
C ILE A 75 -4.84 6.92 -11.57
N ARG A 76 -5.62 7.99 -11.76
CA ARG A 76 -6.59 8.06 -12.86
C ARG A 76 -5.88 8.17 -14.21
N SER A 77 -6.35 7.38 -15.18
CA SER A 77 -5.89 7.41 -16.56
C SER A 77 -6.98 7.90 -17.50
N LYS A 78 -6.58 8.50 -18.63
CA LYS A 78 -7.50 8.95 -19.69
C LYS A 78 -7.72 7.88 -20.77
N VAL A 79 -6.92 6.82 -20.77
CA VAL A 79 -6.84 5.83 -21.86
C VAL A 79 -6.96 4.40 -21.35
N ALA A 80 -6.44 4.12 -20.15
CA ALA A 80 -6.52 2.82 -19.49
C ALA A 80 -7.39 2.94 -18.23
N ASP A 81 -7.69 1.81 -17.59
CA ASP A 81 -8.48 1.80 -16.35
C ASP A 81 -7.79 2.58 -15.23
N ILE A 82 -6.49 2.36 -15.05
CA ILE A 82 -5.62 3.08 -14.11
C ILE A 82 -4.22 3.31 -14.70
N LYS A 83 -3.48 4.29 -14.17
CA LYS A 83 -2.04 4.46 -14.42
C LYS A 83 -1.23 3.98 -13.22
N ASN A 84 -0.06 3.41 -13.48
CA ASN A 84 0.82 2.88 -12.44
C ASN A 84 1.65 3.96 -11.71
N ILE A 85 1.59 5.22 -12.16
CA ILE A 85 2.35 6.34 -11.60
C ILE A 85 1.41 7.44 -11.10
N GLY A 86 1.73 8.04 -9.96
CA GLY A 86 1.00 9.18 -9.39
C GLY A 86 1.19 10.48 -10.18
N GLU A 87 0.44 11.53 -9.84
CA GLU A 87 0.60 12.85 -10.45
C GLU A 87 1.77 13.62 -9.81
N GLY A 88 2.91 13.57 -10.49
CA GLY A 88 4.11 14.27 -10.05
C GLY A 88 4.70 13.66 -8.77
N ARG A 89 5.21 14.52 -7.87
CA ARG A 89 5.99 14.10 -6.69
C ARG A 89 5.20 14.00 -5.40
N TRP A 90 3.96 14.48 -5.38
CA TRP A 90 3.16 14.59 -4.17
C TRP A 90 2.52 13.24 -3.80
N ALA A 91 2.51 12.91 -2.51
CA ALA A 91 1.91 11.68 -2.00
C ALA A 91 2.38 10.38 -2.69
N GLY A 92 3.63 10.34 -3.20
CA GLY A 92 4.09 9.25 -4.06
C GLY A 92 4.03 7.85 -3.42
N ALA A 93 4.21 7.75 -2.10
CA ALA A 93 4.05 6.51 -1.35
C ALA A 93 2.57 6.05 -1.34
N ILE A 94 1.65 6.98 -1.08
CA ILE A 94 0.22 6.73 -1.02
C ILE A 94 -0.32 6.41 -2.42
N ALA A 95 0.09 7.14 -3.46
CA ALA A 95 -0.30 6.83 -4.84
C ALA A 95 0.18 5.44 -5.29
N ALA A 96 1.33 4.98 -4.79
CA ALA A 96 1.79 3.61 -5.02
C ALA A 96 0.89 2.58 -4.34
N ALA A 97 0.52 2.83 -3.09
CA ALA A 97 -0.38 1.98 -2.33
C ALA A 97 -1.79 1.95 -2.95
N LYS A 98 -2.34 3.09 -3.37
CA LYS A 98 -3.61 3.17 -4.10
C LYS A 98 -3.60 2.36 -5.39
N PHE A 99 -2.49 2.37 -6.13
CA PHE A 99 -2.36 1.49 -7.28
C PHE A 99 -2.42 0.01 -6.89
N LEU A 100 -1.76 -0.41 -5.79
CA LEU A 100 -1.77 -1.80 -5.34
C LEU A 100 -3.12 -2.24 -4.75
N GLU A 101 -3.84 -1.31 -4.10
CA GLU A 101 -5.18 -1.53 -3.53
C GLU A 101 -6.19 -2.06 -4.56
N GLU A 102 -6.05 -1.65 -5.83
CA GLU A 102 -6.91 -2.11 -6.94
C GLU A 102 -6.76 -3.62 -7.23
N PHE A 103 -5.68 -4.25 -6.77
CA PHE A 103 -5.36 -5.66 -7.05
C PHE A 103 -5.65 -6.61 -5.87
N VAL A 104 -6.18 -6.10 -4.76
CA VAL A 104 -6.52 -6.92 -3.57
C VAL A 104 -8.03 -7.09 -3.37
N GLY A 105 -8.85 -6.40 -4.17
CA GLY A 105 -10.31 -6.43 -4.06
C GLY A 105 -10.77 -6.08 -2.65
N ALA A 106 -11.67 -6.88 -2.08
CA ALA A 106 -12.19 -6.70 -0.72
C ALA A 106 -11.37 -7.41 0.37
N LYS A 107 -10.21 -8.00 0.03
CA LYS A 107 -9.38 -8.70 1.02
C LYS A 107 -8.70 -7.70 1.95
N PRO A 108 -8.70 -7.93 3.28
CA PRO A 108 -7.90 -7.12 4.19
C PRO A 108 -6.43 -7.15 3.80
N TRP A 109 -5.88 -5.98 3.52
CA TRP A 109 -4.54 -5.80 2.98
C TRP A 109 -3.80 -4.68 3.69
N VAL A 110 -2.49 -4.87 3.90
CA VAL A 110 -1.55 -3.88 4.42
C VAL A 110 -0.17 -4.05 3.79
#